data_AF-A0A1Q3VN70-F1
#
_entry.id   AF-A0A1Q3VN70-F1
#
_cell.length_a   1.000
_cell.length_b   1.000
_cell.length_c   1.000
_cell.angle_alpha   90.00
_cell.angle_beta   90.00
_cell.angle_gamma   90.00
#
_symmetry.space_group_name_H-M   'P 1'
#
loop_
_entity.id
_entity.type
_entity.pdbx_description
1 polymer ?
#
loop_
_entity_poly.entity_id
_entity_poly.type
_entity_poly.pdbx_seq_one_letter_code
_entity_poly.pdbx_strand_id
1 'polypeptide(L)'
;MKVISDPVRPAMNDIPEPGSTRCIDGQTRVHYEGYWIKTYPVPEDTPLARKRLIEALTRRLFNHTEHGLNIPGRRLDEARSAWESESDPGRKRVKGAMYAGALVNRATDIFTRLVDLQSTGVVVASNNDLMRECGRCLQEALSLTRLVLHRSGEEGIDELWGEPFRAFSIPLEDFYASRYLKIAQAMGDIDRIADAMVATFAQQPLFAGVGPIIREFAAAARIKTETLRTDPDIFDVWANLVTAGERLAGFAPRLVPSADAAADEADKRRASAGTHLLCNGRDLIFYITRARVAMPKSTREFEERCTTYAATGHIEMMPIPLPA
;
A
#
# COMPACT_ATOMS: atom_id res chain seq x y z
N MET A 1 -12.61 -25.07 8.87
CA MET A 1 -12.30 -23.74 8.32
C MET A 1 -12.16 -22.80 9.51
N LYS A 2 -10.95 -22.31 9.80
CA LYS A 2 -10.73 -21.38 10.93
C LYS A 2 -11.35 -20.05 10.51
N VAL A 3 -12.29 -19.51 11.29
CA VAL A 3 -12.88 -18.20 10.99
C VAL A 3 -11.77 -17.17 11.21
N ILE A 4 -11.32 -16.53 10.13
CA ILE A 4 -10.33 -15.46 10.20
C ILE A 4 -11.10 -14.20 10.58
N SER A 5 -10.94 -13.77 11.83
CA SER A 5 -11.60 -12.59 12.38
C SER A 5 -11.07 -11.32 11.72
N ASP A 6 -11.96 -10.53 11.13
CA ASP A 6 -11.71 -9.16 10.68
C ASP A 6 -11.18 -8.30 11.84
N PRO A 7 -10.22 -7.38 11.62
CA PRO A 7 -9.83 -6.38 12.61
C PRO A 7 -11.04 -5.76 13.32
N VAL A 8 -11.09 -5.96 14.64
CA VAL A 8 -12.20 -5.50 15.46
C VAL A 8 -12.06 -4.00 15.73
N ARG A 9 -13.13 -3.23 15.53
CA ARG A 9 -13.21 -1.86 16.04
C ARG A 9 -13.67 -1.90 17.51
N PRO A 10 -13.04 -1.16 18.43
CA PRO A 10 -13.48 -1.11 19.83
C PRO A 10 -14.89 -0.51 19.94
N ALA A 11 -15.62 -0.89 21.00
CA ALA A 11 -16.90 -0.29 21.33
C ALA A 11 -16.72 1.19 21.73
N MET A 12 -17.67 2.07 21.37
CA MET A 12 -17.57 3.54 21.53
C MET A 12 -17.29 4.04 22.95
N ASN A 13 -17.53 3.24 23.99
CA ASN A 13 -17.44 3.69 25.39
C ASN A 13 -16.11 3.37 26.09
N ASP A 14 -15.13 2.79 25.38
CA ASP A 14 -13.78 2.51 25.93
C ASP A 14 -12.75 2.49 24.78
N ILE A 15 -12.42 3.67 24.26
CA ILE A 15 -11.40 3.82 23.19
C ILE A 15 -10.03 3.62 23.84
N PRO A 16 -9.31 2.52 23.55
CA PRO A 16 -8.03 2.25 24.18
C PRO A 16 -6.96 3.26 23.74
N GLU A 17 -6.00 3.56 24.61
CA GLU A 17 -4.83 4.38 24.26
C GLU A 17 -4.05 3.74 23.09
N PRO A 18 -3.47 4.53 22.16
CA PRO A 18 -2.59 4.00 21.12
C PRO A 18 -1.46 3.15 21.70
N GLY A 19 -1.23 1.97 21.13
CA GLY A 19 -0.25 1.00 21.64
C GLY A 19 -0.80 0.05 22.71
N SER A 20 -2.05 0.22 23.16
CA SER A 20 -2.70 -0.76 24.05
C SER A 20 -2.72 -2.14 23.41
N THR A 21 -2.41 -3.19 24.18
CA THR A 21 -2.41 -4.57 23.69
C THR A 21 -3.53 -5.39 24.30
N ARG A 22 -4.09 -6.32 23.53
CA ARG A 22 -5.14 -7.24 23.98
C ARG A 22 -5.07 -8.56 23.20
N CYS A 23 -5.41 -9.66 23.87
CA CYS A 23 -5.62 -10.93 23.19
C CYS A 23 -7.08 -11.01 22.71
N ILE A 24 -7.27 -11.18 21.40
CA ILE A 24 -8.58 -11.30 20.75
C ILE A 24 -8.53 -12.55 19.87
N ASP A 25 -9.45 -13.49 20.09
CA ASP A 25 -9.51 -14.78 19.38
C ASP A 25 -8.18 -15.57 19.41
N GLY A 26 -7.46 -15.48 20.53
CA GLY A 26 -6.17 -16.14 20.71
C GLY A 26 -4.99 -15.47 19.98
N GLN A 27 -5.20 -14.29 19.40
CA GLN A 27 -4.18 -13.50 18.72
C GLN A 27 -3.88 -12.22 19.52
N THR A 28 -2.60 -11.98 19.82
CA THR A 28 -2.17 -10.69 20.36
C THR A 28 -2.37 -9.61 19.29
N ARG A 29 -3.08 -8.55 19.69
CA ARG A 29 -3.37 -7.39 18.85
C ARG A 29 -2.98 -6.10 19.57
N VAL A 30 -2.60 -5.08 18.81
CA VAL A 30 -2.28 -3.73 19.28
C VAL A 30 -3.28 -2.73 18.72
N HIS A 31 -3.70 -1.76 19.53
CA HIS A 31 -4.68 -0.75 19.15
C HIS A 31 -4.00 0.50 18.56
N TYR A 32 -4.39 0.89 17.34
CA TYR A 32 -4.05 2.17 16.72
C TYR A 32 -5.21 2.64 15.84
N GLU A 33 -5.48 3.95 15.83
CA GLU A 33 -6.43 4.60 14.91
C GLU A 33 -7.82 3.91 14.84
N GLY A 34 -8.28 3.32 15.94
CA GLY A 34 -9.57 2.61 16.00
C GLY A 34 -9.56 1.14 15.56
N TYR A 35 -8.37 0.56 15.33
CA TYR A 35 -8.21 -0.83 14.87
C TYR A 35 -7.37 -1.66 15.84
N TRP A 36 -7.82 -2.89 16.10
CA TRP A 36 -7.01 -3.93 16.74
C TRP A 36 -6.22 -4.73 15.70
N ILE A 37 -4.92 -4.48 15.62
CA ILE A 37 -4.05 -5.00 14.56
C ILE A 37 -3.26 -6.19 15.08
N LYS A 38 -3.24 -7.28 14.32
CA LYS A 38 -2.43 -8.46 14.59
C LYS A 38 -0.95 -8.09 14.74
N THR A 39 -0.37 -8.45 15.89
CA THR A 39 1.06 -8.27 16.14
C THR A 39 1.85 -9.51 15.76
N TYR A 40 3.08 -9.31 15.30
CA TYR A 40 4.07 -10.36 15.08
C TYR A 40 5.20 -10.24 16.11
N PRO A 41 5.83 -11.36 16.51
CA PRO A 41 7.05 -11.32 17.30
C PRO A 41 8.09 -10.43 16.62
N VAL A 42 8.58 -9.43 17.35
CA VAL A 42 9.67 -8.59 16.89
C VAL A 42 10.96 -9.43 16.97
N PRO A 43 11.72 -9.57 15.87
CA PRO A 43 13.00 -10.26 15.92
C PRO A 43 13.95 -9.56 16.89
N GLU A 44 14.84 -10.33 17.53
CA GLU A 44 15.94 -9.74 18.29
C GLU A 44 16.76 -8.80 17.40
N ASP A 45 17.15 -7.64 17.96
CA ASP A 45 17.86 -6.60 17.23
C ASP A 45 19.33 -6.96 16.99
N THR A 46 19.51 -7.91 16.09
CA THR A 46 20.81 -8.43 15.66
C THR A 46 21.13 -7.94 14.24
N PRO A 47 22.42 -7.82 13.87
CA PRO A 47 22.80 -7.46 12.51
C PRO A 47 22.20 -8.38 11.44
N LEU A 48 22.08 -9.68 11.73
CA LEU A 48 21.48 -10.67 10.83
C LEU A 48 19.97 -10.46 10.66
N ALA A 49 19.24 -10.20 11.75
CA ALA A 49 17.80 -9.89 11.67
C ALA A 49 17.55 -8.61 10.88
N ARG A 50 18.36 -7.57 11.12
CA ARG A 50 18.30 -6.30 10.40
C ARG A 50 18.60 -6.47 8.91
N LYS A 51 19.58 -7.31 8.54
CA LYS A 51 19.90 -7.65 7.14
C LYS A 51 18.69 -8.24 6.43
N ARG A 52 18.09 -9.27 7.02
CA ARG A 52 16.91 -9.95 6.47
C ARG A 52 15.73 -8.99 6.31
N LEU A 53 15.54 -8.09 7.28
CA LEU A 53 14.51 -7.06 7.21
C LEU A 53 14.76 -6.09 6.06
N ILE A 54 15.95 -5.48 5.97
CA ILE A 54 16.29 -4.54 4.90
C ILE A 54 16.16 -5.20 3.52
N GLU A 55 16.63 -6.44 3.33
CA GLU A 55 16.45 -7.19 2.08
C GLU A 55 14.97 -7.43 1.73
N ALA A 56 14.12 -7.71 2.72
CA ALA A 56 12.69 -7.86 2.52
C ALA A 56 12.01 -6.52 2.16
N LEU A 57 12.41 -5.44 2.82
CA LEU A 57 11.92 -4.09 2.56
C LEU A 57 12.33 -3.58 1.18
N THR A 58 13.59 -3.78 0.77
CA THR A 58 14.09 -3.44 -0.56
C THR A 58 13.30 -4.18 -1.66
N ARG A 59 13.03 -5.48 -1.48
CA ARG A 59 12.18 -6.23 -2.42
C ARG A 59 10.75 -5.70 -2.44
N ARG A 60 10.17 -5.38 -1.29
CA ARG A 60 8.81 -4.81 -1.21
C ARG A 60 8.75 -3.46 -1.92
N LEU A 61 9.70 -2.58 -1.66
CA LEU A 61 9.83 -1.26 -2.29
C LEU A 61 9.77 -1.39 -3.81
N PHE A 62 10.66 -2.16 -4.45
CA PHE A 62 10.67 -2.28 -5.91
C PHE A 62 9.45 -2.99 -6.51
N ASN A 63 8.74 -3.81 -5.74
CA ASN A 63 7.49 -4.43 -6.21
C ASN A 63 6.33 -3.45 -6.35
N HIS A 64 6.43 -2.28 -5.71
CA HIS A 64 5.40 -1.25 -5.63
C HIS A 64 5.72 0.01 -6.43
N THR A 65 6.88 0.07 -7.07
CA THR A 65 7.34 1.23 -7.83
C THR A 65 7.20 0.98 -9.32
N GLU A 66 7.24 2.04 -10.13
CA GLU A 66 7.31 1.89 -11.59
C GLU A 66 8.42 0.91 -12.02
N HIS A 67 8.19 0.17 -13.10
CA HIS A 67 9.13 -0.84 -13.57
C HIS A 67 10.44 -0.20 -14.09
N GLY A 68 11.53 -0.96 -14.03
CA GLY A 68 12.84 -0.51 -14.49
C GLY A 68 13.66 0.29 -13.47
N LEU A 69 13.11 0.60 -12.29
CA LEU A 69 13.87 1.32 -11.24
C LEU A 69 14.83 0.46 -10.43
N ASN A 70 14.70 -0.88 -10.46
CA ASN A 70 15.57 -1.78 -9.72
C ASN A 70 16.96 -1.91 -10.39
N ILE A 71 17.75 -0.85 -10.30
CA ILE A 71 19.08 -0.75 -10.90
C ILE A 71 20.14 -1.31 -9.95
N PRO A 72 21.04 -2.21 -10.41
CA PRO A 72 22.09 -2.75 -9.55
C PRO A 72 22.98 -1.67 -8.92
N GLY A 73 23.29 -1.81 -7.62
CA GLY A 73 24.11 -0.84 -6.88
C GLY A 73 25.51 -0.65 -7.46
N ARG A 74 26.07 -1.64 -8.15
CA ARG A 74 27.35 -1.53 -8.87
C ARG A 74 27.34 -0.54 -10.05
N ARG A 75 26.15 -0.16 -10.56
CA ARG A 75 25.98 0.80 -11.67
C ARG A 75 25.65 2.22 -11.18
N LEU A 76 25.92 2.52 -9.90
CA LEU A 76 25.58 3.80 -9.27
C LEU A 76 26.10 5.01 -10.07
N ASP A 77 27.37 5.00 -10.48
CA ASP A 77 27.99 6.12 -11.18
C ASP A 77 27.43 6.30 -12.60
N GLU A 78 27.12 5.18 -13.28
CA GLU A 78 26.43 5.22 -14.58
C GLU A 78 25.04 5.83 -14.44
N ALA A 79 24.29 5.43 -13.41
CA ALA A 79 22.94 5.94 -13.15
C ALA A 79 22.97 7.44 -12.79
N ARG A 80 23.93 7.86 -11.95
CA ARG A 80 24.17 9.27 -11.62
C ARG A 80 24.48 10.09 -12.87
N SER A 81 25.47 9.66 -13.65
CA SER A 81 25.89 10.36 -14.88
C SER A 81 24.74 10.47 -15.88
N ALA A 82 23.94 9.42 -16.04
CA ALA A 82 22.79 9.43 -16.92
C ALA A 82 21.72 10.44 -16.49
N TRP A 83 21.48 10.57 -15.18
CA TRP A 83 20.52 11.52 -14.60
C TRP A 83 21.01 12.98 -14.72
N GLU A 84 22.27 13.24 -14.36
CA GLU A 84 22.85 14.58 -14.37
C GLU A 84 22.90 15.17 -15.78
N SER A 85 23.29 14.35 -16.78
CA SER A 85 23.39 14.74 -18.19
C SER A 85 22.05 14.87 -18.93
N GLU A 86 20.94 14.43 -18.34
CA GLU A 86 19.63 14.52 -18.98
C GLU A 86 19.04 15.93 -18.87
N SER A 87 18.52 16.44 -19.97
CA SER A 87 17.90 17.77 -20.07
C SER A 87 16.39 17.71 -20.23
N ASP A 88 15.86 16.64 -20.82
CA ASP A 88 14.42 16.46 -20.93
C ASP A 88 13.80 16.21 -19.54
N PRO A 89 12.84 17.03 -19.07
CA PRO A 89 12.31 16.92 -17.72
C PRO A 89 11.68 15.55 -17.40
N GLY A 90 10.94 14.98 -18.37
CA GLY A 90 10.27 13.69 -18.19
C GLY A 90 11.26 12.54 -18.05
N ARG A 91 12.26 12.49 -18.94
CA ARG A 91 13.35 11.52 -18.88
C ARG A 91 14.24 11.74 -17.67
N LYS A 92 14.49 12.99 -17.27
CA LYS A 92 15.30 13.33 -16.09
C LYS A 92 14.67 12.81 -14.82
N ARG A 93 13.33 12.89 -14.69
CA ARG A 93 12.59 12.25 -13.59
C ARG A 93 12.86 10.74 -13.54
N VAL A 94 12.63 10.03 -14.64
CA VAL A 94 12.80 8.55 -14.71
C VAL A 94 14.23 8.16 -14.37
N LYS A 95 15.23 8.82 -14.96
CA LYS A 95 16.64 8.54 -14.68
C LYS A 95 17.03 8.88 -13.23
N GLY A 96 16.45 9.92 -12.65
CA GLY A 96 16.62 10.23 -11.23
C GLY A 96 16.01 9.15 -10.33
N ALA A 97 14.87 8.57 -10.70
CA ALA A 97 14.29 7.44 -10.01
C ALA A 97 15.14 6.15 -10.16
N MET A 98 15.72 5.91 -11.34
CA MET A 98 16.69 4.83 -11.57
C MET A 98 17.94 5.00 -10.70
N TYR A 99 18.43 6.24 -10.57
CA TYR A 99 19.54 6.59 -9.70
C TYR A 99 19.20 6.36 -8.22
N ALA A 100 18.00 6.75 -7.78
CA ALA A 100 17.50 6.43 -6.43
C ALA A 100 17.47 4.91 -6.19
N GLY A 101 17.02 4.12 -7.16
CA GLY A 101 17.06 2.66 -7.07
C GLY A 101 18.48 2.09 -6.96
N ALA A 102 19.44 2.63 -7.71
CA ALA A 102 20.85 2.26 -7.60
C ALA A 102 21.42 2.58 -6.21
N LEU A 103 21.04 3.72 -5.61
CA LEU A 103 21.43 4.09 -4.24
C LEU A 103 20.88 3.11 -3.20
N VAL A 104 19.60 2.72 -3.28
CA VAL A 104 18.99 1.73 -2.37
C VAL A 104 19.71 0.37 -2.49
N ASN A 105 19.97 -0.08 -3.71
CA ASN A 105 20.69 -1.33 -3.91
C ASN A 105 22.15 -1.25 -3.44
N ARG A 106 22.84 -0.12 -3.66
CA ARG A 106 24.20 0.10 -3.13
C ARG A 106 24.21 0.03 -1.60
N ALA A 107 23.25 0.67 -0.93
CA ALA A 107 23.13 0.61 0.52
C ALA A 107 22.90 -0.83 1.01
N THR A 108 22.00 -1.56 0.35
CA THR A 108 21.70 -2.96 0.66
C THR A 108 22.92 -3.86 0.47
N ASP A 109 23.69 -3.66 -0.60
CA ASP A 109 24.92 -4.38 -0.89
C ASP A 109 25.98 -4.13 0.21
N ILE A 110 26.20 -2.87 0.59
CA ILE A 110 27.16 -2.49 1.63
C ILE A 110 26.75 -3.11 2.97
N PHE A 111 25.49 -2.95 3.37
CA PHE A 111 24.98 -3.47 4.63
C PHE A 111 25.14 -5.00 4.70
N THR A 112 24.78 -5.69 3.62
CA THR A 112 24.94 -7.14 3.48
C THR A 112 26.37 -7.57 3.74
N ARG A 113 27.36 -6.91 3.12
CA ARG A 113 28.77 -7.23 3.31
C ARG A 113 29.26 -6.95 4.72
N LEU A 114 28.79 -5.89 5.37
CA LEU A 114 29.17 -5.59 6.75
C LEU A 114 28.68 -6.65 7.72
N VAL A 115 27.44 -7.09 7.55
CA VAL A 115 26.87 -8.19 8.36
C VAL A 115 27.60 -9.51 8.10
N ASP A 116 27.96 -9.79 6.84
CA ASP A 116 28.74 -11.00 6.51
C ASP A 116 30.11 -10.97 7.21
N LEU A 117 30.80 -9.81 7.24
CA LEU A 117 32.07 -9.65 7.98
C LEU A 117 31.88 -9.83 9.50
N GLN A 118 30.83 -9.26 10.09
CA GLN A 118 30.53 -9.47 11.50
C GLN A 118 30.26 -10.94 11.83
N SER A 119 29.62 -11.67 10.91
CA SER A 119 29.34 -13.10 11.08
C SER A 119 30.60 -13.98 11.09
N THR A 120 31.71 -13.51 10.51
CA THR A 120 33.02 -14.18 10.56
C THR A 120 33.89 -13.74 11.75
N GLY A 121 33.36 -12.92 12.65
CA GLY A 121 34.06 -12.44 13.85
C GLY A 121 34.75 -11.09 13.69
N VAL A 122 34.60 -10.41 12.55
CA VAL A 122 35.16 -9.05 12.35
C VAL A 122 34.33 -8.03 13.14
N VAL A 123 34.98 -7.31 14.05
CA VAL A 123 34.33 -6.23 14.79
C VAL A 123 34.20 -5.01 13.88
N VAL A 124 32.97 -4.73 13.42
CA VAL A 124 32.64 -3.51 12.67
C VAL A 124 32.10 -2.47 13.66
N ALA A 125 32.84 -1.39 13.86
CA ALA A 125 32.40 -0.27 14.69
C ALA A 125 31.21 0.47 14.06
N SER A 126 30.34 1.07 14.87
CA SER A 126 29.19 1.85 14.40
C SER A 126 29.59 3.08 13.57
N ASN A 127 30.80 3.60 13.79
CA ASN A 127 31.36 4.73 13.05
C ASN A 127 32.18 4.31 11.80
N ASN A 128 32.06 3.06 11.36
CA ASN A 128 32.76 2.55 10.19
C ASN A 128 32.36 3.32 8.91
N ASP A 129 33.31 3.58 8.02
CA ASP A 129 33.07 4.37 6.80
C ASP A 129 32.07 3.72 5.85
N LEU A 130 31.99 2.39 5.81
CA LEU A 130 30.98 1.67 5.03
C LEU A 130 29.60 1.80 5.66
N MET A 131 29.48 1.83 7.00
CA MET A 131 28.20 2.16 7.66
C MET A 131 27.75 3.58 7.32
N ARG A 132 28.68 4.54 7.29
CA ARG A 132 28.40 5.93 6.88
C ARG A 132 28.00 6.03 5.41
N GLU A 133 28.67 5.31 4.52
CA GLU A 133 28.32 5.24 3.09
C GLU A 133 26.93 4.63 2.87
N CYS A 134 26.61 3.55 3.60
CA CYS A 134 25.27 2.95 3.59
C CYS A 134 24.19 3.97 3.98
N GLY A 135 24.39 4.68 5.10
CA GLY A 135 23.49 5.75 5.54
C GLY A 135 23.36 6.89 4.52
N ARG A 136 24.47 7.35 3.92
CA ARG A 136 24.46 8.38 2.87
C ARG A 136 23.67 7.94 1.64
N CYS A 137 23.87 6.70 1.18
CA CYS A 137 23.10 6.15 0.06
C CYS A 137 21.59 6.16 0.33
N LEU A 138 21.16 5.69 1.52
CA LEU A 138 19.74 5.65 1.89
C LEU A 138 19.14 7.06 2.05
N GLN A 139 19.89 8.00 2.65
CA GLN A 139 19.45 9.37 2.82
C GLN A 139 19.33 10.11 1.47
N GLU A 140 20.28 9.91 0.57
CA GLU A 140 20.22 10.46 -0.79
C GLU A 140 19.06 9.85 -1.58
N ALA A 141 18.86 8.53 -1.50
CA ALA A 141 17.72 7.86 -2.12
C ALA A 141 16.38 8.42 -1.63
N LEU A 142 16.26 8.68 -0.33
CA LEU A 142 15.08 9.29 0.28
C LEU A 142 14.85 10.73 -0.23
N SER A 143 15.92 11.50 -0.45
CA SER A 143 15.82 12.85 -1.00
C SER A 143 15.29 12.88 -2.44
N LEU A 144 15.43 11.76 -3.17
CA LEU A 144 15.01 11.59 -4.57
C LEU A 144 13.64 10.92 -4.71
N THR A 145 13.01 10.52 -3.61
CA THR A 145 11.75 9.76 -3.62
C THR A 145 10.61 10.47 -4.35
N ARG A 146 10.60 11.81 -4.38
CA ARG A 146 9.64 12.60 -5.18
C ARG A 146 9.68 12.32 -6.69
N LEU A 147 10.76 11.70 -7.19
CA LEU A 147 10.92 11.33 -8.59
C LEU A 147 10.36 9.95 -8.90
N VAL A 148 10.13 9.13 -7.88
CA VAL A 148 9.63 7.77 -7.97
C VAL A 148 8.10 7.79 -7.94
N LEU A 149 7.47 7.01 -8.82
CA LEU A 149 6.02 6.82 -8.80
C LEU A 149 5.63 5.45 -8.25
N HIS A 150 4.51 5.38 -7.53
CA HIS A 150 3.87 4.10 -7.23
C HIS A 150 3.42 3.47 -8.55
N ARG A 151 3.49 2.14 -8.64
CA ARG A 151 3.16 1.38 -9.85
C ARG A 151 1.71 1.53 -10.33
N SER A 152 0.82 2.04 -9.48
CA SER A 152 -0.57 2.32 -9.87
C SER A 152 -0.80 3.75 -10.36
N GLY A 153 0.19 4.63 -10.21
CA GLY A 153 0.03 6.08 -10.38
C GLY A 153 -0.50 6.81 -9.13
N GLU A 154 -0.93 6.07 -8.10
CA GLU A 154 -1.39 6.64 -6.82
C GLU A 154 -0.22 7.14 -5.95
N GLU A 155 -0.53 7.80 -4.84
CA GLU A 155 0.46 8.24 -3.85
C GLU A 155 0.98 7.10 -2.93
N GLY A 156 1.74 7.46 -1.89
CA GLY A 156 2.14 6.54 -0.81
C GLY A 156 3.46 5.80 -1.07
N ILE A 157 4.12 6.07 -2.19
CA ILE A 157 5.43 5.50 -2.50
C ILE A 157 6.52 6.00 -1.56
N ASP A 158 6.36 7.22 -1.06
CA ASP A 158 7.28 7.87 -0.15
C ASP A 158 7.43 7.13 1.17
N GLU A 159 6.31 6.64 1.69
CA GLU A 159 6.30 5.78 2.87
C GLU A 159 7.14 4.53 2.66
N LEU A 160 6.90 3.81 1.56
CA LEU A 160 7.62 2.58 1.23
C LEU A 160 9.12 2.83 1.03
N TRP A 161 9.46 3.98 0.44
CA TRP A 161 10.83 4.34 0.10
C TRP A 161 11.67 4.72 1.33
N GLY A 162 11.03 5.25 2.38
CA GLY A 162 11.70 5.58 3.65
C GLY A 162 11.92 4.38 4.57
N GLU A 163 11.19 3.27 4.39
CA GLU A 163 11.24 2.13 5.30
C GLU A 163 12.64 1.49 5.44
N PRO A 164 13.43 1.25 4.38
CA PRO A 164 14.78 0.74 4.52
C PRO A 164 15.68 1.66 5.36
N PHE A 165 15.56 2.98 5.20
CA PHE A 165 16.31 3.94 6.00
C PHE A 165 15.90 3.93 7.47
N ARG A 166 14.59 3.83 7.75
CA ARG A 166 14.11 3.69 9.13
C ARG A 166 14.60 2.39 9.75
N ALA A 167 14.43 1.26 9.07
CA ALA A 167 14.92 -0.05 9.54
C ALA A 167 16.44 -0.10 9.71
N PHE A 168 17.20 0.81 9.08
CA PHE A 168 18.62 0.98 9.32
C PHE A 168 18.94 1.86 10.55
N SER A 169 18.13 2.88 10.81
CA SER A 169 18.49 3.99 11.71
C SER A 169 17.90 3.92 13.11
N ILE A 170 16.87 3.11 13.34
CA ILE A 170 16.19 3.00 14.66
C ILE A 170 16.16 1.54 15.16
N PRO A 171 15.92 1.31 16.46
CA PRO A 171 15.69 -0.03 16.99
C PRO A 171 14.57 -0.78 16.26
N LEU A 172 14.68 -2.11 16.16
CA LEU A 172 13.64 -2.90 15.47
C LEU A 172 12.28 -2.79 16.15
N GLU A 173 12.22 -2.73 17.47
CA GLU A 173 10.96 -2.55 18.21
C GLU A 173 10.20 -1.28 17.77
N ASP A 174 10.89 -0.14 17.71
CA ASP A 174 10.33 1.13 17.25
C ASP A 174 9.91 1.07 15.77
N PHE A 175 10.69 0.38 14.93
CA PHE A 175 10.32 0.17 13.54
C PHE A 175 9.01 -0.60 13.42
N TYR A 176 8.86 -1.73 14.12
CA TYR A 176 7.64 -2.54 14.08
C TYR A 176 6.44 -1.80 14.67
N ALA A 177 6.62 -1.08 15.78
CA ALA A 177 5.58 -0.22 16.36
C ALA A 177 5.06 0.79 15.32
N SER A 178 5.97 1.46 14.60
CA SER A 178 5.59 2.41 13.54
C SER A 178 4.83 1.74 12.39
N ARG A 179 5.12 0.48 12.06
CA ARG A 179 4.43 -0.26 10.98
C ARG A 179 3.00 -0.63 11.36
N TYR A 180 2.70 -0.89 12.63
CA TYR A 180 1.31 -1.14 13.06
C TYR A 180 0.44 0.11 12.89
N LEU A 181 0.94 1.29 13.26
CA LEU A 181 0.24 2.55 12.99
C LEU A 181 -0.06 2.73 11.49
N LYS A 182 0.91 2.42 10.61
CA LYS A 182 0.75 2.49 9.14
C LYS A 182 -0.33 1.53 8.63
N ILE A 183 -0.38 0.32 9.19
CA ILE A 183 -1.42 -0.67 8.86
C ILE A 183 -2.80 -0.16 9.28
N ALA A 184 -2.91 0.46 10.46
CA ALA A 184 -4.14 1.07 10.95
C ALA A 184 -4.67 2.14 9.98
N GLN A 185 -3.79 3.04 9.56
CA GLN A 185 -4.11 4.12 8.63
C GLN A 185 -4.57 3.56 7.27
N ALA A 186 -3.92 2.51 6.78
CA ALA A 186 -4.34 1.82 5.55
C ALA A 186 -5.73 1.19 5.68
N MET A 187 -6.06 0.57 6.83
CA MET A 187 -7.42 0.08 7.10
C MET A 187 -8.45 1.20 7.15
N GLY A 188 -8.08 2.35 7.73
CA GLY A 188 -8.88 3.58 7.73
C GLY A 188 -9.30 4.02 6.33
N ASP A 189 -8.35 4.11 5.41
CA ASP A 189 -8.64 4.49 4.03
C ASP A 189 -9.49 3.44 3.29
N ILE A 190 -9.24 2.14 3.51
CA ILE A 190 -10.08 1.06 2.96
C ILE A 190 -11.53 1.24 3.38
N ASP A 191 -11.76 1.54 4.66
CA ASP A 191 -13.11 1.71 5.19
C ASP A 191 -13.79 2.97 4.65
N ARG A 192 -13.05 4.08 4.55
CA ARG A 192 -13.55 5.32 3.94
C ARG A 192 -13.98 5.13 2.49
N ILE A 193 -13.16 4.45 1.69
CA ILE A 193 -13.48 4.12 0.29
C ILE A 193 -14.73 3.24 0.22
N ALA A 194 -14.82 2.22 1.07
CA ALA A 194 -15.98 1.33 1.14
C ALA A 194 -17.26 2.06 1.59
N ASP A 195 -17.16 2.93 2.59
CA ASP A 195 -18.26 3.77 3.07
C ASP A 195 -18.77 4.70 1.97
N ALA A 196 -17.87 5.36 1.24
CA ALA A 196 -18.21 6.22 0.11
C ALA A 196 -18.93 5.44 -1.00
N MET A 197 -18.45 4.25 -1.35
CA MET A 197 -19.13 3.38 -2.33
C MET A 197 -20.52 2.96 -1.84
N VAL A 198 -20.66 2.54 -0.59
CA VAL A 198 -21.96 2.14 -0.04
C VAL A 198 -22.94 3.30 -0.01
N ALA A 199 -22.52 4.48 0.46
CA ALA A 199 -23.35 5.69 0.47
C ALA A 199 -23.80 6.08 -0.94
N THR A 200 -22.94 5.90 -1.94
CA THR A 200 -23.21 6.28 -3.33
C THR A 200 -24.16 5.30 -4.03
N PHE A 201 -23.94 3.99 -3.87
CA PHE A 201 -24.59 2.99 -4.71
C PHE A 201 -25.69 2.20 -4.01
N ALA A 202 -25.61 1.95 -2.70
CA ALA A 202 -26.52 1.00 -2.04
C ALA A 202 -27.99 1.45 -2.03
N GLN A 203 -28.24 2.76 -2.12
CA GLN A 203 -29.58 3.35 -2.17
C GLN A 203 -30.12 3.49 -3.61
N GLN A 204 -29.31 3.20 -4.63
CA GLN A 204 -29.72 3.33 -6.02
C GLN A 204 -30.36 2.01 -6.50
N PRO A 205 -31.61 2.03 -7.03
CA PRO A 205 -32.25 0.82 -7.56
C PRO A 205 -31.41 0.10 -8.62
N LEU A 206 -30.69 0.88 -9.43
CA LEU A 206 -29.76 0.41 -10.45
C LEU A 206 -28.64 -0.49 -9.89
N PHE A 207 -28.24 -0.28 -8.62
CA PHE A 207 -27.18 -1.03 -7.95
C PHE A 207 -27.69 -1.84 -6.75
N ALA A 208 -28.98 -2.18 -6.73
CA ALA A 208 -29.57 -2.92 -5.63
C ALA A 208 -28.82 -4.23 -5.34
N GLY A 209 -28.36 -4.38 -4.09
CA GLY A 209 -27.58 -5.53 -3.63
C GLY A 209 -26.06 -5.36 -3.66
N VAL A 210 -25.52 -4.24 -4.18
CA VAL A 210 -24.06 -4.02 -4.21
C VAL A 210 -23.46 -3.77 -2.82
N GLY A 211 -24.24 -3.21 -1.89
CA GLY A 211 -23.77 -2.83 -0.55
C GLY A 211 -23.07 -3.97 0.21
N PRO A 212 -23.70 -5.15 0.38
CA PRO A 212 -23.05 -6.31 0.99
C PRO A 212 -21.77 -6.76 0.28
N ILE A 213 -21.70 -6.68 -1.05
CA ILE A 213 -20.51 -7.07 -1.84
C ILE A 213 -19.35 -6.12 -1.54
N ILE A 214 -19.62 -4.81 -1.46
CA ILE A 214 -18.62 -3.81 -1.08
C ILE A 214 -18.07 -4.09 0.34
N ARG A 215 -18.97 -4.37 1.29
CA ARG A 215 -18.60 -4.61 2.70
C ARG A 215 -17.77 -5.88 2.85
N GLU A 216 -18.12 -6.94 2.12
CA GLU A 216 -17.36 -8.19 2.07
C GLU A 216 -15.94 -7.96 1.54
N PHE A 217 -15.80 -7.24 0.42
CA PHE A 217 -14.50 -6.92 -0.17
C PHE A 217 -13.63 -6.08 0.78
N ALA A 218 -14.20 -5.05 1.41
CA ALA A 218 -13.49 -4.22 2.38
C ALA A 218 -12.98 -5.02 3.60
N ALA A 219 -13.80 -5.94 4.13
CA ALA A 219 -13.40 -6.83 5.22
C ALA A 219 -12.23 -7.74 4.82
N ALA A 220 -12.30 -8.36 3.63
CA ALA A 220 -11.21 -9.18 3.11
C ALA A 220 -9.92 -8.35 2.92
N ALA A 221 -10.04 -7.09 2.50
CA ALA A 221 -8.92 -6.17 2.32
C ALA A 221 -8.25 -5.80 3.65
N ARG A 222 -9.04 -5.52 4.69
CA ARG A 222 -8.52 -5.27 6.05
C ARG A 222 -7.73 -6.47 6.58
N ILE A 223 -8.32 -7.66 6.55
CA ILE A 223 -7.65 -8.90 6.96
C ILE A 223 -6.32 -9.08 6.21
N LYS A 224 -6.33 -8.89 4.88
CA LYS A 224 -5.12 -9.04 4.07
C LYS A 224 -4.02 -8.04 4.41
N THR A 225 -4.41 -6.82 4.80
CA THR A 225 -3.48 -5.72 5.12
C THR A 225 -2.58 -6.08 6.30
N GLU A 226 -3.09 -6.78 7.31
CA GLU A 226 -2.30 -7.27 8.45
C GLU A 226 -1.70 -8.68 8.26
N THR A 227 -2.22 -9.51 7.35
CA THR A 227 -1.76 -10.90 7.13
C THR A 227 -0.49 -11.00 6.29
N LEU A 228 0.60 -11.59 6.80
CA LEU A 228 1.87 -11.74 6.07
C LEU A 228 1.85 -12.90 5.06
N ARG A 229 2.76 -12.87 4.07
CA ARG A 229 2.89 -13.96 3.07
C ARG A 229 3.36 -15.28 3.69
N THR A 230 3.98 -15.21 4.86
CA THR A 230 4.46 -16.35 5.64
C THR A 230 3.40 -16.93 6.57
N ASP A 231 2.24 -16.29 6.66
CA ASP A 231 1.19 -16.76 7.56
C ASP A 231 0.50 -18.01 6.97
N PRO A 232 0.12 -19.00 7.79
CA PRO A 232 -0.50 -20.23 7.30
C PRO A 232 -1.82 -20.02 6.55
N ASP A 233 -2.57 -18.98 6.90
CA ASP A 233 -3.88 -18.63 6.36
C ASP A 233 -3.81 -17.76 5.10
N ILE A 234 -2.60 -17.41 4.61
CA ILE A 234 -2.42 -16.54 3.45
C ILE A 234 -3.17 -17.01 2.21
N PHE A 235 -3.26 -18.32 1.98
CA PHE A 235 -3.91 -18.88 0.80
C PHE A 235 -5.42 -18.57 0.81
N ASP A 236 -6.07 -18.74 1.95
CA ASP A 236 -7.49 -18.42 2.13
C ASP A 236 -7.71 -16.91 2.11
N VAL A 237 -6.91 -16.14 2.84
CA VAL A 237 -7.03 -14.67 2.89
C VAL A 237 -6.87 -14.05 1.51
N TRP A 238 -5.86 -14.49 0.73
CA TRP A 238 -5.64 -13.98 -0.61
C TRP A 238 -6.76 -14.39 -1.57
N ALA A 239 -7.19 -15.65 -1.55
CA ALA A 239 -8.29 -16.12 -2.39
C ALA A 239 -9.61 -15.37 -2.08
N ASN A 240 -9.90 -15.13 -0.81
CA ASN A 240 -11.09 -14.38 -0.39
C ASN A 240 -11.04 -12.93 -0.88
N LEU A 241 -9.90 -12.24 -0.72
CA LEU A 241 -9.75 -10.88 -1.21
C LEU A 241 -9.93 -10.79 -2.73
N VAL A 242 -9.24 -11.66 -3.48
CA VAL A 242 -9.28 -11.63 -4.95
C VAL A 242 -10.69 -11.91 -5.44
N THR A 243 -11.33 -12.98 -4.95
CA THR A 243 -12.68 -13.34 -5.40
C THR A 243 -13.75 -12.35 -4.96
N ALA A 244 -13.61 -11.70 -3.80
CA ALA A 244 -14.50 -10.61 -3.40
C ALA A 244 -14.35 -9.38 -4.33
N GLY A 245 -13.11 -9.06 -4.72
CA GLY A 245 -12.84 -8.00 -5.70
C GLY A 245 -13.37 -8.32 -7.10
N GLU A 246 -13.31 -9.59 -7.53
CA GLU A 246 -13.91 -10.08 -8.77
C GLU A 246 -15.44 -9.98 -8.73
N ARG A 247 -16.08 -10.38 -7.61
CA ARG A 247 -17.52 -10.20 -7.41
C ARG A 247 -17.94 -8.74 -7.53
N LEU A 248 -17.17 -7.83 -6.94
CA LEU A 248 -17.44 -6.40 -7.02
C LEU A 248 -17.34 -5.87 -8.46
N ALA A 249 -16.30 -6.27 -9.20
CA ALA A 249 -16.11 -5.84 -10.58
C ALA A 249 -17.06 -6.50 -11.58
N GLY A 250 -17.51 -7.72 -11.28
CA GLY A 250 -18.52 -8.44 -12.05
C GLY A 250 -19.95 -8.05 -11.70
N PHE A 251 -20.16 -7.07 -10.81
CA PHE A 251 -21.50 -6.59 -10.47
C PHE A 251 -22.20 -6.01 -11.71
N ALA A 252 -23.35 -6.57 -12.06
CA ALA A 252 -24.16 -6.10 -13.18
C ALA A 252 -25.27 -5.16 -12.67
N PRO A 253 -25.29 -3.88 -13.12
CA PRO A 253 -26.39 -2.97 -12.81
C PRO A 253 -27.74 -3.48 -13.34
N ARG A 254 -28.81 -3.21 -12.61
CA ARG A 254 -30.18 -3.59 -12.95
C ARG A 254 -30.81 -2.56 -13.89
N LEU A 255 -30.61 -2.76 -15.18
CA LEU A 255 -31.27 -1.97 -16.21
C LEU A 255 -32.69 -2.49 -16.45
N VAL A 256 -33.68 -1.61 -16.37
CA VAL A 256 -35.07 -1.90 -16.77
C VAL A 256 -35.31 -1.17 -18.09
N PRO A 257 -35.60 -1.88 -19.19
CA PRO A 257 -35.82 -1.23 -20.48
C PRO A 257 -36.94 -0.18 -20.39
N SER A 258 -36.64 1.05 -20.82
CA SER A 258 -37.63 2.11 -20.95
C SER A 258 -38.19 2.16 -22.37
N ALA A 259 -39.48 2.46 -22.51
CA ALA A 259 -40.09 2.76 -23.81
C ALA A 259 -39.58 4.11 -24.38
N ASP A 260 -39.05 4.98 -23.52
CA ASP A 260 -38.37 6.21 -23.90
C ASP A 260 -36.87 5.92 -24.15
N ALA A 261 -36.47 5.98 -25.42
CA ALA A 261 -35.09 5.73 -25.84
C ALA A 261 -34.07 6.70 -25.22
N ALA A 262 -34.46 7.95 -24.95
CA ALA A 262 -33.56 8.92 -24.34
C ALA A 262 -33.30 8.61 -22.86
N ALA A 263 -34.35 8.21 -22.14
CA ALA A 263 -34.25 7.75 -20.75
C ALA A 263 -33.45 6.44 -20.64
N ASP A 264 -33.70 5.49 -21.54
CA ASP A 264 -32.96 4.21 -21.61
C ASP A 264 -31.45 4.44 -21.83
N GLU A 265 -31.08 5.33 -22.74
CA GLU A 265 -29.68 5.70 -22.99
C GLU A 265 -29.03 6.47 -21.83
N ALA A 266 -29.80 7.25 -21.07
CA ALA A 266 -29.30 7.92 -19.86
C ALA A 266 -29.00 6.91 -18.75
N ASP A 267 -29.88 5.93 -18.53
CA ASP A 267 -29.68 4.87 -17.52
C ASP A 267 -28.49 3.97 -17.87
N LYS A 268 -28.32 3.62 -19.15
CA LYS A 268 -27.13 2.89 -19.63
C LYS A 268 -25.83 3.65 -19.37
N ARG A 269 -25.82 4.96 -19.63
CA ARG A 269 -24.65 5.83 -19.36
C ARG A 269 -24.34 5.90 -17.87
N ARG A 270 -25.37 6.09 -17.03
CA ARG A 270 -25.24 6.10 -15.57
C ARG A 270 -24.74 4.77 -15.02
N ALA A 271 -25.25 3.66 -15.55
CA ALA A 271 -24.80 2.31 -15.20
C ALA A 271 -23.33 2.11 -15.53
N SER A 272 -22.91 2.47 -16.76
CA SER A 272 -21.51 2.39 -17.20
C SER A 272 -20.58 3.21 -16.30
N ALA A 273 -20.91 4.49 -16.07
CA ALA A 273 -20.14 5.37 -15.19
C ALA A 273 -20.05 4.83 -13.75
N GLY A 274 -21.15 4.31 -13.21
CA GLY A 274 -21.16 3.75 -11.86
C GLY A 274 -20.34 2.47 -11.73
N THR A 275 -20.41 1.57 -12.71
CA THR A 275 -19.56 0.37 -12.76
C THR A 275 -18.08 0.72 -12.87
N HIS A 276 -17.73 1.72 -13.68
CA HIS A 276 -16.36 2.24 -13.75
C HIS A 276 -15.89 2.76 -12.38
N LEU A 277 -16.73 3.52 -11.68
CA LEU A 277 -16.39 4.06 -10.37
C LEU A 277 -16.25 2.96 -9.29
N LEU A 278 -17.09 1.92 -9.32
CA LEU A 278 -16.93 0.73 -8.47
C LEU A 278 -15.59 0.04 -8.71
N CYS A 279 -15.19 -0.16 -9.97
CA CYS A 279 -13.90 -0.74 -10.33
C CYS A 279 -12.73 0.15 -9.87
N ASN A 280 -12.86 1.47 -9.95
CA ASN A 280 -11.83 2.39 -9.46
C ASN A 280 -11.67 2.30 -7.93
N GLY A 281 -12.77 2.22 -7.18
CA GLY A 281 -12.73 2.04 -5.72
C GLY A 281 -12.11 0.70 -5.33
N ARG A 282 -12.46 -0.37 -6.06
CA ARG A 282 -11.83 -1.69 -5.93
C ARG A 282 -10.32 -1.62 -6.11
N ASP A 283 -9.86 -0.99 -7.19
CA ASP A 283 -8.44 -0.91 -7.53
C ASP A 283 -7.66 -0.12 -6.48
N LEU A 284 -8.21 1.02 -6.03
CA LEU A 284 -7.60 1.82 -4.97
C LEU A 284 -7.46 1.02 -3.66
N ILE A 285 -8.49 0.29 -3.25
CA ILE A 285 -8.41 -0.61 -2.09
C ILE A 285 -7.33 -1.69 -2.30
N PHE A 286 -7.20 -2.26 -3.49
CA PHE A 286 -6.12 -3.21 -3.79
C PHE A 286 -4.73 -2.59 -3.67
N TYR A 287 -4.55 -1.36 -4.15
CA TYR A 287 -3.27 -0.66 -4.06
C TYR A 287 -2.88 -0.41 -2.60
N ILE A 288 -3.81 0.12 -1.79
CA ILE A 288 -3.63 0.31 -0.35
C ILE A 288 -3.33 -1.02 0.36
N THR A 289 -4.10 -2.06 0.07
CA THR A 289 -3.97 -3.38 0.73
C THR A 289 -2.63 -4.04 0.41
N ARG A 290 -2.20 -4.01 -0.85
CA ARG A 290 -0.93 -4.63 -1.26
C ARG A 290 0.26 -3.84 -0.74
N ALA A 291 0.21 -2.51 -0.85
CA ALA A 291 1.26 -1.64 -0.33
C ALA A 291 1.30 -1.65 1.20
N ARG A 292 0.17 -1.81 1.88
CA ARG A 292 -0.01 -1.60 3.34
C ARG A 292 0.42 -0.20 3.77
N VAL A 293 -0.03 0.76 2.98
CA VAL A 293 0.26 2.17 3.14
C VAL A 293 -1.03 2.92 2.80
N ALA A 294 -1.38 3.88 3.64
CA ALA A 294 -2.50 4.78 3.43
C ALA A 294 -2.28 5.64 2.17
N MET A 295 -3.37 5.95 1.47
CA MET A 295 -3.39 6.84 0.30
C MET A 295 -4.48 7.90 0.52
N PRO A 296 -4.28 8.86 1.46
CA PRO A 296 -5.33 9.75 1.93
C PRO A 296 -5.80 10.80 0.92
N LYS A 297 -4.92 11.32 0.05
CA LYS A 297 -5.27 12.17 -1.10
C LYS A 297 -6.07 11.37 -2.11
N SER A 298 -5.60 10.20 -2.56
CA SER A 298 -6.32 9.35 -3.52
C SER A 298 -7.69 8.93 -2.98
N THR A 299 -7.76 8.66 -1.67
CA THR A 299 -9.03 8.37 -0.96
C THR A 299 -9.98 9.56 -1.01
N ARG A 300 -9.52 10.78 -0.70
CA ARG A 300 -10.37 11.99 -0.81
C ARG A 300 -10.83 12.26 -2.23
N GLU A 301 -9.94 12.16 -3.21
CA GLU A 301 -10.30 12.34 -4.64
C GLU A 301 -11.32 11.28 -5.09
N PHE A 302 -11.25 10.06 -4.55
CA PHE A 302 -12.27 9.03 -4.79
C PHE A 302 -13.62 9.37 -4.14
N GLU A 303 -13.64 9.87 -2.90
CA GLU A 303 -14.86 10.33 -2.21
C GLU A 303 -15.53 11.49 -2.96
N GLU A 304 -14.76 12.44 -3.49
CA GLU A 304 -15.24 13.56 -4.30
C GLU A 304 -15.90 13.06 -5.60
N ARG A 305 -15.31 12.05 -6.26
CA ARG A 305 -15.91 11.40 -7.43
C ARG A 305 -17.22 10.67 -7.10
N CYS A 306 -17.26 9.98 -5.97
CA CYS A 306 -18.49 9.36 -5.45
C CYS A 306 -19.61 10.39 -5.25
N THR A 307 -19.28 11.52 -4.63
CA THR A 307 -20.21 12.64 -4.42
C THR A 307 -20.69 13.23 -5.75
N THR A 308 -19.78 13.43 -6.70
CA THR A 308 -20.09 13.96 -8.04
C THR A 308 -21.01 13.01 -8.82
N TYR A 309 -20.73 11.71 -8.78
CA TYR A 309 -21.57 10.69 -9.41
C TYR A 309 -22.96 10.62 -8.77
N ALA A 310 -23.06 10.69 -7.44
CA ALA A 310 -24.34 10.70 -6.75
C ALA A 310 -25.22 11.90 -7.16
N ALA A 311 -24.60 13.07 -7.38
CA ALA A 311 -25.29 14.28 -7.80
C ALA A 311 -25.66 14.33 -9.29
N THR A 312 -24.80 13.82 -10.17
CA THR A 312 -24.90 14.04 -11.62
C THR A 312 -25.17 12.79 -12.45
N GLY A 313 -24.92 11.59 -11.91
CA GLY A 313 -24.91 10.34 -12.66
C GLY A 313 -23.71 10.17 -13.60
N HIS A 314 -22.75 11.10 -13.55
CA HIS A 314 -21.57 11.11 -14.41
C HIS A 314 -20.28 11.07 -13.57
N ILE A 315 -19.21 10.59 -14.19
CA ILE A 315 -17.85 10.67 -13.66
C ILE A 315 -16.99 11.45 -14.65
N GLU A 316 -16.09 12.29 -14.13
CA GLU A 316 -15.00 12.81 -14.94
C GLU A 316 -14.04 11.66 -15.22
N MET A 317 -13.70 11.48 -16.50
CA MET A 317 -12.78 10.42 -16.92
C MET A 317 -11.39 10.69 -16.34
N MET A 318 -10.85 9.72 -15.59
CA MET A 318 -9.46 9.78 -15.18
C MET A 318 -8.53 9.55 -16.38
N PRO A 319 -7.38 10.24 -16.44
CA PRO A 319 -6.30 9.82 -17.30
C PRO A 319 -5.96 8.36 -17.00
N ILE A 320 -5.84 7.54 -18.03
CA ILE A 320 -5.35 6.17 -17.88
C ILE A 320 -3.98 6.26 -17.20
N PRO A 321 -3.74 5.55 -16.07
CA PRO A 321 -2.42 5.51 -15.47
C PRO A 321 -1.43 5.07 -16.55
N LEU A 322 -0.39 5.89 -16.77
CA LEU A 322 0.66 5.56 -17.72
C LEU A 322 1.20 4.15 -17.39
N PRO A 323 1.56 3.33 -18.40
CA PRO A 323 2.06 1.99 -18.16
C PRO A 323 3.30 2.09 -17.26
N ALA A 324 3.13 1.67 -16.01
CA ALA A 324 4.19 1.55 -15.02
C ALA A 324 4.81 0.16 -15.11
#